data_AF-A0A940M6F9-F1
#
_entry.id   AF-A0A940M6F9-F1
#
_cell.length_a   1.000
_cell.length_b   1.000
_cell.length_c   1.000
_cell.angle_alpha   90.00
_cell.angle_beta   90.00
_cell.angle_gamma   90.00
#
_symmetry.space_group_name_H-M   'P 1'
#
loop_
_entity.id
_entity.type
_entity.pdbx_description
1 polymer ?
#
loop_
_entity_poly.entity_id
_entity_poly.type
_entity_poly.pdbx_seq_one_letter_code
_entity_poly.pdbx_strand_id
1 'polypeptide(L)'
;RANLAFKNVRDRNGVCCFTRDARSLLMWAHYARSHTGICLAFSVADDMGLLSLARPVNYTASFPKLIWPDDKDRVVENVIFHKEEIWRYEREMRLVDRGGPNRSLRMAPKALVGVILGASCSKQTESLVRDMLGERTAKGFPAVRIYQAEPKIDAYGLRVLSA
;
A
#
# COMPACT_ATOMS: atom_id res chain seq x y z
N ARG A 1 15.93 8.41 24.89
CA ARG A 1 14.67 7.82 25.40
C ARG A 1 13.58 7.78 24.34
N ALA A 2 13.28 8.89 23.64
CA ALA A 2 12.33 8.89 22.50
C ALA A 2 12.67 7.84 21.43
N ASN A 3 13.89 7.80 20.91
CA ASN A 3 14.31 6.80 19.89
C ASN A 3 14.07 5.34 20.29
N LEU A 4 14.20 5.01 21.59
CA LEU A 4 13.91 3.65 22.07
C LEU A 4 12.41 3.37 22.08
N ALA A 5 11.57 4.36 22.41
CA ALA A 5 10.12 4.24 22.31
C ALA A 5 9.67 4.07 20.84
N PHE A 6 10.21 4.88 19.91
CA PHE A 6 9.96 4.74 18.47
C PHE A 6 10.34 3.33 17.98
N LYS A 7 11.54 2.85 18.35
CA LYS A 7 12.01 1.52 17.99
C LYS A 7 11.08 0.42 18.54
N ASN A 8 10.75 0.48 19.83
CA ASN A 8 9.87 -0.50 20.47
C ASN A 8 8.48 -0.56 19.84
N VAL A 9 7.91 0.58 19.43
CA VAL A 9 6.62 0.60 18.72
C VAL A 9 6.75 -0.07 17.36
N ARG A 10 7.78 0.27 16.58
CA ARG A 10 7.99 -0.31 15.24
C ARG A 10 8.26 -1.81 15.28
N ASP A 11 9.05 -2.27 16.25
CA ASP A 11 9.46 -3.68 16.33
C ASP A 11 8.33 -4.59 16.82
N ARG A 12 7.30 -4.04 17.48
CA ARG A 12 6.17 -4.80 18.06
C ARG A 12 4.90 -4.78 17.21
N ASN A 13 4.84 -3.98 16.16
CA ASN A 13 3.64 -3.84 15.33
C ASN A 13 3.97 -4.12 13.87
N GLY A 14 3.12 -4.89 13.21
CA GLY A 14 3.12 -4.99 11.75
C GLY A 14 2.43 -3.78 11.14
N VAL A 15 2.94 -3.29 10.01
CA VAL A 15 2.32 -2.21 9.24
C VAL A 15 2.17 -2.66 7.80
N CYS A 16 0.94 -2.66 7.30
CA CYS A 16 0.63 -2.86 5.89
C CYS A 16 0.26 -1.52 5.26
N CYS A 17 0.97 -1.13 4.21
CA CYS A 17 0.86 0.18 3.59
C CYS A 17 0.19 0.08 2.21
N PHE A 18 -0.70 1.02 1.93
CA PHE A 18 -1.38 1.18 0.65
C PHE A 18 -1.25 2.62 0.17
N THR A 19 -1.57 2.87 -1.09
CA THR A 19 -1.72 4.23 -1.64
C THR A 19 -3.13 4.42 -2.17
N ARG A 20 -3.63 5.66 -2.09
CA ARG A 20 -4.89 6.07 -2.76
C ARG A 20 -4.67 6.57 -4.19
N ASP A 21 -3.43 6.57 -4.71
CA ASP A 21 -3.14 7.10 -6.04
C ASP A 21 -2.13 6.26 -6.80
N ALA A 22 -2.65 5.32 -7.60
CA ALA A 22 -1.87 4.49 -8.51
C ALA A 22 -1.30 5.26 -9.72
N ARG A 23 -1.53 6.58 -9.84
CA ARG A 23 -1.07 7.38 -10.99
C ARG A 23 0.19 8.20 -10.70
N SER A 24 0.69 8.14 -9.47
CA SER A 24 1.89 8.86 -9.04
C SER A 24 3.15 8.24 -9.62
N LEU A 25 3.89 9.00 -10.45
CA LEU A 25 5.17 8.55 -11.02
C LEU A 25 6.16 8.13 -9.93
N LEU A 26 6.26 8.91 -8.86
CA LEU A 26 7.16 8.62 -7.75
C LEU A 26 6.81 7.32 -7.02
N MET A 27 5.52 6.98 -6.89
CA MET A 27 5.12 5.68 -6.33
C MET A 27 5.66 4.53 -7.17
N TRP A 28 5.51 4.61 -8.48
CA TRP A 28 6.02 3.58 -9.39
C TRP A 28 7.56 3.52 -9.42
N ALA A 29 8.22 4.68 -9.30
CA ALA A 29 9.67 4.77 -9.20
C ALA A 29 10.19 4.02 -7.96
N HIS A 30 9.63 4.31 -6.79
CA HIS A 30 10.13 3.78 -5.51
C HIS A 30 9.64 2.38 -5.17
N TYR A 31 8.37 2.06 -5.47
CA TYR A 31 7.70 0.87 -4.94
C TYR A 31 7.41 -0.21 -5.99
N ALA A 32 7.63 0.09 -7.27
CA ALA A 32 7.36 -0.85 -8.37
C ALA A 32 8.57 -1.04 -9.28
N ARG A 33 9.77 -1.14 -8.68
CA ARG A 33 11.05 -1.37 -9.38
C ARG A 33 11.21 -0.47 -10.61
N SER A 34 11.07 0.85 -10.39
CA SER A 34 11.17 1.85 -11.46
C SER A 34 10.23 1.57 -12.64
N HIS A 35 8.92 1.45 -12.37
CA HIS A 35 7.86 1.18 -13.36
C HIS A 35 7.89 -0.19 -14.05
N THR A 36 8.77 -1.12 -13.65
CA THR A 36 8.82 -2.48 -14.23
C THR A 36 7.98 -3.51 -13.47
N GLY A 37 7.53 -3.17 -12.26
CA GLY A 37 6.72 -4.03 -11.40
C GLY A 37 5.21 -3.87 -11.63
N ILE A 38 4.43 -4.17 -10.59
CA ILE A 38 2.97 -4.14 -10.59
C ILE A 38 2.40 -3.37 -9.40
N CYS A 39 1.13 -3.01 -9.46
CA CYS A 39 0.35 -2.46 -8.36
C CYS A 39 -0.94 -3.26 -8.18
N LEU A 40 -1.24 -3.67 -6.95
CA LEU A 40 -2.46 -4.39 -6.61
C LEU A 40 -3.54 -3.39 -6.18
N ALA A 41 -4.71 -3.46 -6.82
CA ALA A 41 -5.84 -2.60 -6.53
C ALA A 41 -6.86 -3.35 -5.67
N PHE A 42 -7.21 -2.75 -4.53
CA PHE A 42 -8.13 -3.33 -3.56
C PHE A 42 -9.41 -2.50 -3.41
N SER A 43 -10.54 -3.18 -3.20
CA SER A 43 -11.84 -2.61 -2.86
C SER A 43 -12.10 -2.75 -1.36
N VAL A 44 -12.25 -1.62 -0.67
CA VAL A 44 -12.59 -1.61 0.76
C VAL A 44 -14.00 -2.14 1.01
N ALA A 45 -14.95 -1.89 0.10
CA ALA A 45 -16.31 -2.39 0.21
C ALA A 45 -16.37 -3.93 0.15
N ASP A 46 -15.42 -4.55 -0.53
CA ASP A 46 -15.30 -6.00 -0.65
C ASP A 46 -14.51 -6.64 0.51
N ASP A 47 -13.96 -5.84 1.43
CA ASP A 47 -13.40 -6.29 2.70
C ASP A 47 -13.61 -5.23 3.80
N MET A 48 -14.88 -5.02 4.13
CA MET A 48 -15.28 -4.08 5.18
C MET A 48 -14.80 -4.47 6.58
N GLY A 49 -14.29 -5.69 6.77
CA GLY A 49 -13.73 -6.12 8.05
C GLY A 49 -12.32 -5.58 8.24
N LEU A 50 -11.41 -5.97 7.35
CA LEU A 50 -9.99 -5.68 7.50
C LEU A 50 -9.60 -4.35 6.85
N LEU A 51 -9.96 -4.13 5.58
CA LEU A 51 -9.50 -2.97 4.82
C LEU A 51 -10.14 -1.65 5.28
N SER A 52 -11.32 -1.71 5.91
CA SER A 52 -11.95 -0.52 6.51
C SER A 52 -11.18 0.04 7.70
N LEU A 53 -10.30 -0.77 8.32
CA LEU A 53 -9.44 -0.36 9.43
C LEU A 53 -8.20 0.41 8.96
N ALA A 54 -7.94 0.46 7.65
CA ALA A 54 -6.83 1.22 7.11
C ALA A 54 -7.08 2.72 7.28
N ARG A 55 -6.10 3.44 7.85
CA ARG A 55 -6.21 4.87 8.16
C ARG A 55 -5.18 5.69 7.40
N PRO A 56 -5.48 6.94 7.02
CA PRO A 56 -4.52 7.79 6.34
C PRO A 56 -3.34 8.13 7.25
N VAL A 57 -2.16 8.28 6.65
CA VAL A 57 -0.99 8.85 7.31
C VAL A 57 -1.12 10.37 7.39
N ASN A 58 -0.77 10.92 8.54
CA ASN A 58 -0.62 12.34 8.80
C ASN A 58 0.78 12.78 8.38
N TYR A 59 0.85 13.73 7.45
CA TYR A 59 2.11 14.29 7.00
C TYR A 59 2.43 15.55 7.82
N THR A 60 3.63 15.60 8.39
CA THR A 60 4.07 16.72 9.23
C THR A 60 5.52 17.10 8.94
N ALA A 61 5.84 18.38 9.09
CA ALA A 61 7.21 18.89 8.92
C ALA A 61 8.15 18.52 10.08
N SER A 62 7.59 18.28 11.27
CA SER A 62 8.35 17.88 12.46
C SER A 62 7.82 16.56 13.01
N PHE A 63 8.68 15.78 13.65
CA PHE A 63 8.29 14.57 14.36
C PHE A 63 7.24 14.88 15.45
N PRO A 64 6.27 13.97 15.67
CA PRO A 64 5.29 14.13 16.73
C PRO A 64 6.00 14.14 18.10
N LYS A 65 5.60 15.06 18.97
CA LYS A 65 6.11 15.15 20.34
C LYS A 65 5.46 14.04 21.18
N LEU A 66 6.27 13.13 21.69
CA LEU A 66 5.83 12.12 22.67
C LEU A 66 5.96 12.73 24.08
N ILE A 67 4.84 13.02 24.74
CA ILE A 67 4.83 13.65 26.08
C ILE A 67 4.65 12.56 27.13
N TRP A 68 5.61 12.37 28.02
CA TRP A 68 5.50 11.38 29.09
C TRP A 68 4.83 11.98 30.35
N PRO A 69 3.94 11.25 31.05
CA PRO A 69 3.39 9.94 30.71
C PRO A 69 2.32 10.07 29.61
N ASP A 70 2.49 9.30 28.54
CA ASP A 70 1.51 9.24 27.45
C ASP A 70 0.78 7.91 27.48
N ASP A 71 -0.46 7.91 26.99
CA ASP A 71 -1.18 6.67 26.72
C ASP A 71 -0.41 5.88 25.65
N LYS A 72 -0.14 4.59 25.91
CA LYS A 72 0.57 3.70 25.00
C LYS A 72 -0.10 3.67 23.62
N ASP A 73 -1.43 3.71 23.55
CA ASP A 73 -2.16 3.72 22.29
C ASP A 73 -1.90 5.02 21.51
N ARG A 74 -1.84 6.16 22.19
CA ARG A 74 -1.53 7.47 21.58
C ARG A 74 -0.08 7.53 21.06
N VAL A 75 0.86 6.90 21.78
CA VAL A 75 2.26 6.77 21.31
C VAL A 75 2.31 5.93 20.03
N VAL A 76 1.63 4.79 19.99
CA VAL A 76 1.59 3.92 18.80
C VAL A 76 0.99 4.67 17.63
N GLU A 77 -0.13 5.35 17.84
CA GLU A 77 -0.79 6.14 16.80
C GLU A 77 0.12 7.25 16.25
N ASN A 78 0.76 8.01 17.13
CA ASN A 78 1.67 9.09 16.73
C ASN A 78 2.88 8.54 15.96
N VAL A 79 3.47 7.45 16.40
CA VAL A 79 4.66 6.87 15.74
C VAL A 79 4.30 6.23 14.40
N ILE A 80 3.19 5.50 14.32
CA ILE A 80 2.84 4.70 13.14
C ILE A 80 2.05 5.49 12.10
N PHE A 81 1.31 6.53 12.46
CA PHE A 81 0.51 7.27 11.48
C PHE A 81 1.08 8.65 11.13
N HIS A 82 2.36 8.91 11.43
CA HIS A 82 3.02 10.13 10.97
C HIS A 82 4.17 9.82 9.99
N LYS A 83 4.36 10.71 9.02
CA LYS A 83 5.47 10.68 8.05
C LYS A 83 5.86 12.10 7.68
N GLU A 84 7.09 12.28 7.24
CA GLU A 84 7.59 13.58 6.80
C GLU A 84 6.83 14.10 5.58
N GLU A 85 6.62 15.42 5.53
CA GLU A 85 5.83 16.13 4.51
C GLU A 85 6.24 15.83 3.07
N ILE A 86 7.54 15.62 2.80
CA ILE A 86 8.05 15.34 1.45
C ILE A 86 7.43 14.08 0.83
N TRP A 87 6.99 13.13 1.64
CA TRP A 87 6.35 11.88 1.21
C TRP A 87 4.84 11.98 1.02
N ARG A 88 4.25 13.17 1.14
CA ARG A 88 2.79 13.39 1.00
C ARG A 88 2.23 12.88 -0.33
N TYR A 89 3.04 12.83 -1.38
CA TYR A 89 2.63 12.31 -2.69
C TYR A 89 2.21 10.83 -2.64
N GLU A 90 2.63 10.07 -1.64
CA GLU A 90 2.25 8.66 -1.52
C GLU A 90 0.77 8.48 -1.19
N ARG A 91 0.12 9.48 -0.58
CA ARG A 91 -1.26 9.41 -0.09
C ARG A 91 -1.51 8.10 0.66
N GLU A 92 -0.58 7.79 1.56
CA GLU A 92 -0.42 6.51 2.22
C GLU A 92 -1.59 6.22 3.17
N MET A 93 -2.06 4.98 3.14
CA MET A 93 -2.99 4.41 4.10
C MET A 93 -2.29 3.26 4.82
N ARG A 94 -2.36 3.19 6.14
CA ARG A 94 -1.74 2.15 6.95
C ARG A 94 -2.78 1.32 7.67
N LEU A 95 -2.57 0.01 7.68
CA LEU A 95 -3.25 -0.94 8.56
C LEU A 95 -2.22 -1.48 9.56
N VAL A 96 -2.58 -1.49 10.85
CA VAL A 96 -1.69 -1.92 11.93
C VAL A 96 -2.07 -3.30 12.42
N ASP A 97 -1.15 -4.25 12.30
CA ASP A 97 -1.26 -5.57 12.91
C ASP A 97 -0.59 -5.56 14.29
N ARG A 98 -1.40 -5.49 15.35
CA ARG A 98 -0.92 -5.59 16.74
C ARG A 98 -0.39 -6.99 17.09
N GLY A 99 -0.58 -7.96 16.20
CA GLY A 99 -0.02 -9.30 16.29
C GLY A 99 1.48 -9.38 15.98
N GLY A 100 2.11 -8.28 15.55
CA GLY A 100 3.54 -8.16 15.30
C GLY A 100 3.92 -8.10 13.82
N PRO A 101 5.20 -7.80 13.51
CA PRO A 101 5.70 -7.75 12.14
C PRO A 101 5.77 -9.15 11.49
N ASN A 102 5.98 -9.17 10.17
CA ASN A 102 6.20 -10.39 9.36
C ASN A 102 5.04 -11.40 9.37
N ARG A 103 3.82 -10.94 9.63
CA ARG A 103 2.60 -11.74 9.55
C ARG A 103 1.85 -11.47 8.26
N SER A 104 1.21 -12.51 7.74
CA SER A 104 0.32 -12.39 6.58
C SER A 104 -1.06 -11.94 7.04
N LEU A 105 -1.56 -10.87 6.41
CA LEU A 105 -2.94 -10.43 6.58
C LEU A 105 -3.84 -11.18 5.61
N ARG A 106 -4.92 -11.77 6.13
CA ARG A 106 -5.91 -12.47 5.32
C ARG A 106 -6.98 -11.50 4.86
N MET A 107 -6.76 -10.88 3.71
CA MET A 107 -7.79 -10.08 3.03
C MET A 107 -8.82 -10.99 2.38
N ALA A 108 -10.06 -10.52 2.27
CA ALA A 108 -11.09 -11.24 1.53
C ALA A 108 -10.64 -11.42 0.05
N PRO A 109 -10.73 -12.62 -0.54
CA PRO A 109 -10.24 -12.84 -1.91
C PRO A 109 -10.87 -11.90 -2.94
N LYS A 110 -12.15 -11.54 -2.74
CA LYS A 110 -12.91 -10.59 -3.57
C LYS A 110 -12.42 -9.15 -3.48
N ALA A 111 -11.64 -8.81 -2.46
CA ALA A 111 -11.12 -7.46 -2.25
C ALA A 111 -10.06 -7.09 -3.29
N LEU A 112 -9.31 -8.06 -3.82
CA LEU A 112 -8.40 -7.82 -4.94
C LEU A 112 -9.21 -7.68 -6.22
N VAL A 113 -9.38 -6.46 -6.70
CA VAL A 113 -10.23 -6.13 -7.85
C VAL A 113 -9.44 -5.83 -9.12
N GLY A 114 -8.15 -5.52 -8.98
CA GLY A 114 -7.30 -5.27 -10.13
C GLY A 114 -5.81 -5.51 -9.88
N VAL A 115 -5.09 -5.78 -10.97
CA VAL A 115 -3.64 -5.69 -11.05
C VAL A 115 -3.29 -4.70 -12.14
N ILE A 116 -2.49 -3.69 -11.80
CA ILE A 116 -1.99 -2.71 -12.74
C ILE A 116 -0.54 -3.09 -13.06
N LEU A 117 -0.23 -3.27 -14.33
CA LEU A 117 1.12 -3.48 -14.84
C LEU A 117 1.81 -2.12 -14.98
N GLY A 118 3.09 -2.05 -14.61
CA GLY A 118 3.88 -0.82 -14.72
C GLY A 118 4.15 -0.41 -16.17
N ALA A 119 4.41 0.88 -16.39
CA ALA A 119 4.64 1.46 -17.71
C ALA A 119 5.81 0.83 -18.49
N SER A 120 6.77 0.24 -17.77
CA SER A 120 7.91 -0.47 -18.34
C SER A 120 7.90 -1.95 -17.97
N CYS A 121 6.72 -2.50 -17.66
CA CYS A 121 6.55 -3.90 -17.29
C CYS A 121 6.94 -4.80 -18.47
N SER A 122 7.74 -5.83 -18.19
CA SER A 122 8.18 -6.78 -19.21
C SER A 122 7.06 -7.76 -19.58
N LYS A 123 7.11 -8.33 -20.79
CA LYS A 123 6.18 -9.37 -21.23
C LYS A 123 6.27 -10.64 -20.38
N GLN A 124 7.45 -10.95 -19.85
CA GLN A 124 7.64 -12.06 -18.91
C GLN A 124 6.88 -11.82 -17.60
N THR A 125 6.95 -10.60 -17.06
CA THR A 125 6.22 -10.23 -15.84
C THR A 125 4.71 -10.24 -16.09
N GLU A 126 4.27 -9.71 -17.23
CA GLU A 126 2.86 -9.76 -17.64
C GLU A 126 2.35 -11.20 -17.74
N SER A 127 3.10 -12.10 -18.40
CA SER A 127 2.74 -13.52 -18.50
C SER A 127 2.60 -14.15 -17.12
N LEU A 128 3.60 -13.95 -16.25
CA LEU A 128 3.58 -14.48 -14.89
C LEU A 128 2.35 -14.01 -14.10
N VAL A 129 1.99 -12.73 -14.21
CA VAL A 129 0.78 -12.19 -13.56
C VAL A 129 -0.47 -12.86 -14.11
N ARG A 130 -0.59 -13.02 -15.43
CA ARG A 130 -1.73 -13.67 -16.07
C ARG A 130 -1.85 -15.13 -15.63
N ASP A 131 -0.74 -15.86 -15.53
CA ASP A 131 -0.70 -17.25 -15.07
C ASP A 131 -1.17 -17.35 -13.60
N MET A 132 -0.64 -16.50 -12.71
CA MET A 132 -1.06 -16.45 -11.30
C MET A 132 -2.56 -16.12 -11.15
N LEU A 133 -3.09 -15.20 -11.96
CA LEU A 133 -4.52 -14.86 -11.95
C LEU A 133 -5.39 -16.00 -12.52
N GLY A 134 -4.87 -16.73 -13.51
CA GLY A 134 -5.49 -17.96 -14.04
C GLY A 134 -5.59 -19.04 -12.96
N GLU A 135 -4.50 -19.34 -12.26
CA GLU A 135 -4.49 -20.28 -11.13
C GLU A 135 -5.47 -19.85 -10.02
N ARG A 136 -5.51 -18.56 -9.71
CA ARG A 136 -6.41 -18.02 -8.70
C ARG A 136 -7.87 -18.22 -9.11
N THR A 137 -8.20 -18.03 -10.39
CA THR A 137 -9.55 -18.24 -10.93
C THR A 137 -9.91 -19.74 -10.95
N ALA A 138 -8.97 -20.62 -11.32
CA ALA A 138 -9.16 -22.07 -11.27
C ALA A 138 -9.44 -22.60 -9.86
N LYS A 139 -8.94 -21.92 -8.82
CA LYS A 139 -9.25 -22.18 -7.40
C LYS A 139 -10.64 -21.65 -6.96
N GLY A 140 -11.42 -21.08 -7.87
CA GLY A 140 -12.77 -20.58 -7.60
C GLY A 140 -12.83 -19.17 -7.01
N PHE A 141 -11.72 -18.42 -7.00
CA PHE A 141 -11.74 -17.04 -6.52
C PHE A 141 -12.22 -16.05 -7.61
N PRO A 142 -12.81 -14.89 -7.23
CA PRO A 142 -13.39 -13.95 -8.19
C PRO A 142 -12.38 -13.37 -9.17
N ALA A 143 -12.70 -13.30 -10.46
CA ALA A 143 -11.79 -12.77 -11.48
C ALA A 143 -11.26 -11.36 -11.15
N VAL A 144 -10.01 -11.10 -11.52
CA VAL A 144 -9.31 -9.83 -11.26
C VAL A 144 -9.02 -9.15 -12.58
N ARG A 145 -9.32 -7.86 -12.70
CA ARG A 145 -9.07 -7.09 -13.92
C ARG A 145 -7.59 -6.75 -14.06
N ILE A 146 -7.07 -6.76 -15.29
CA ILE A 146 -5.71 -6.33 -15.58
C ILE A 146 -5.78 -4.94 -16.21
N TYR A 147 -4.87 -4.07 -15.77
CA TYR A 147 -4.71 -2.73 -16.28
C TYR A 147 -3.25 -2.48 -16.65
N GLN A 148 -3.01 -1.48 -17.49
CA GLN A 148 -1.68 -1.02 -17.87
C GLN A 148 -1.53 0.44 -17.45
N ALA A 149 -0.46 0.75 -16.72
CA ALA A 149 -0.05 2.12 -16.47
C ALA A 149 0.72 2.65 -17.68
N GLU A 150 0.43 3.87 -18.10
CA GLU A 150 1.12 4.52 -19.22
C GLU A 150 1.43 5.98 -18.87
N PRO A 151 2.58 6.54 -19.31
CA PRO A 151 2.84 7.96 -19.21
C PRO A 151 1.78 8.76 -19.95
N LYS A 152 1.31 9.85 -19.35
CA LYS A 152 0.51 10.84 -20.07
C LYS A 152 1.38 11.55 -21.10
N ILE A 153 0.77 11.95 -22.22
CA ILE A 153 1.46 12.64 -23.32
C ILE A 153 1.57 14.14 -23.06
N ASP A 154 0.59 14.71 -22.35
CA ASP A 154 0.35 16.15 -22.21
C ASP A 154 0.52 16.67 -20.76
N ALA A 155 0.85 15.80 -19.82
CA ALA A 155 1.00 16.16 -18.40
C ALA A 155 1.94 15.21 -17.67
N TYR A 156 2.45 15.64 -16.51
CA TYR A 156 3.16 14.74 -15.60
C TYR A 156 2.16 13.79 -14.92
N GLY A 157 2.48 12.49 -14.90
CA GLY A 157 1.67 11.45 -14.28
C GLY A 157 1.43 10.27 -15.20
N LEU A 158 0.71 9.29 -14.66
CA LEU A 158 0.28 8.11 -15.43
C LEU A 158 -1.23 8.16 -15.69
N ARG A 159 -1.64 7.54 -16.80
CA ARG A 159 -2.99 7.03 -17.01
C ARG A 159 -2.99 5.52 -16.73
N VAL A 160 -4.13 4.99 -16.27
CA VAL A 160 -4.32 3.56 -16.04
C VAL A 160 -5.45 3.11 -16.95
N LEU A 161 -5.14 2.25 -17.91
CA LEU A 161 -6.05 1.78 -18.95
C LEU A 161 -6.35 0.29 -18.74
N SER A 162 -7.50 -0.19 -19.18
CA SER A 162 -7.79 -1.63 -19.23
C SER A 162 -6.83 -2.30 -20.22
N ALA A 163 -6.20 -3.40 -19.80
CA ALA A 163 -5.22 -4.17 -20.58
C ALA A 163 -5.79 -5.48 -21.13
#